data_AF-A0A918PPJ4-F1
#
_entry.id   AF-A0A918PPJ4-F1
#
_cell.length_a   1.000
_cell.length_b   1.000
_cell.length_c   1.000
_cell.angle_alpha   90.00
_cell.angle_beta   90.00
_cell.angle_gamma   90.00
#
_symmetry.space_group_name_H-M   'P 1'
#
loop_
_entity.id
_entity.type
_entity.pdbx_description
1 polymer ?
#
loop_
_entity_poly.entity_id
_entity_poly.type
_entity_poly.pdbx_seq_one_letter_code
_entity_poly.pdbx_strand_id
1 'polypeptide(L)'
;MPRVLPVRGDGPLAEFARALRELRERANGTVNAVVAYGASRTAVYAALSGARLPSVQTLDLIVDAWANGDAAERDRWRERRSVAEGVMAERSRLSGAAVPRRTPEEADFADQLRAFWDVCGSPATEAVARHCEVSARTLDSYLDGRTFPTPERFEQILVGLASVIGAGGEVDESVVHDALRTERLREALFRARTARKEERTRVRELATALPGGQADPTGGVPPSSAGFGHVPGVPPGRRFDDRRALARAGVHRQLMSGIAGSESLGAESVVLHDEHFGDEDHGDVIIYTGEGGTGDQQLTRGNAALARSASTRAPVRVVRRTANAPGGLAYRYDGLYTVEDYWSEQSPDGRRVWRFRLVRRVPAEQGVAHLPQRDEAEGSGLADGIRSPLSVQRVVRSTAVANLVKQIHDFKCQVCGVRLLLGGGRAYAEAAHIRSIARPHNGADAISNVLCLCPNCHVLMDAGMFVINDDLTVVSRADSTVRGVLRETPEHRIDRQALAYHRTLHGLPEEEQGIDV
;
A
#
# COMPACT_ATOMS: atom_id res chain seq x y z
N MET A 1 -34.55 32.26 8.21
CA MET A 1 -34.68 30.79 8.34
C MET A 1 -33.30 30.15 8.26
N PRO A 2 -32.96 29.16 9.10
CA PRO A 2 -31.68 28.47 9.00
C PRO A 2 -31.62 27.68 7.69
N ARG A 3 -30.52 27.80 6.94
CA ARG A 3 -30.33 27.07 5.67
C ARG A 3 -30.50 25.57 5.92
N VAL A 4 -31.52 24.97 5.30
CA VAL A 4 -31.68 23.51 5.26
C VAL A 4 -30.49 22.96 4.49
N LEU A 5 -29.53 22.35 5.21
CA LEU A 5 -28.41 21.65 4.58
C LEU A 5 -29.00 20.55 3.67
N PRO A 6 -28.59 20.42 2.40
CA PRO A 6 -29.06 19.33 1.55
C PRO A 6 -28.67 17.98 2.18
N VAL A 7 -29.55 16.99 2.07
CA VAL A 7 -29.18 15.58 2.33
C VAL A 7 -28.21 15.16 1.23
N ARG A 8 -27.11 14.48 1.60
CA ARG A 8 -26.07 14.10 0.64
C ARG A 8 -26.40 12.78 -0.06
N GLY A 9 -26.64 12.85 -1.37
CA GLY A 9 -26.78 11.68 -2.25
C GLY A 9 -28.00 10.81 -1.95
N ASP A 10 -27.97 9.57 -2.44
CA ASP A 10 -29.07 8.61 -2.41
C ASP A 10 -28.70 7.25 -1.81
N GLY A 11 -29.70 6.58 -1.22
CA GLY A 11 -29.58 5.29 -0.54
C GLY A 11 -29.72 5.37 0.99
N PRO A 12 -29.27 4.35 1.74
CA PRO A 12 -29.68 4.13 3.13
C PRO A 12 -29.28 5.27 4.09
N LEU A 13 -28.16 5.97 3.88
CA LEU A 13 -27.80 7.14 4.67
C LEU A 13 -28.73 8.34 4.43
N ALA A 14 -29.14 8.55 3.19
CA ALA A 14 -30.02 9.64 2.81
C ALA A 14 -31.47 9.38 3.27
N GLU A 15 -31.93 8.13 3.17
CA GLU A 15 -33.22 7.68 3.72
C GLU A 15 -33.27 7.79 5.24
N PHE A 16 -32.23 7.33 5.94
CA PHE A 16 -32.14 7.47 7.39
C PHE A 16 -32.12 8.95 7.80
N ALA A 17 -31.37 9.80 7.08
CA ALA A 17 -31.31 11.24 7.34
C ALA A 17 -32.64 11.97 7.05
N ARG A 18 -33.39 11.56 6.02
CA ARG A 18 -34.74 12.08 5.73
C ARG A 18 -35.70 11.73 6.85
N ALA A 19 -35.76 10.46 7.26
CA ALA A 19 -36.58 10.03 8.38
C ALA A 19 -36.22 10.75 9.70
N LEU A 20 -34.93 11.01 9.94
CA LEU A 20 -34.47 11.72 11.13
C LEU A 20 -34.88 13.21 11.13
N ARG A 21 -35.04 13.81 9.95
CA ARG A 21 -35.62 15.16 9.78
C ARG A 21 -37.12 15.14 9.99
N GLU A 22 -37.83 14.14 9.47
CA GLU A 22 -39.27 13.96 9.71
C GLU A 22 -39.58 13.78 11.20
N LEU A 23 -38.76 13.01 11.94
CA LEU A 23 -38.84 12.94 13.41
C LEU A 23 -38.67 14.33 14.04
N ARG A 24 -37.60 15.04 13.66
CA ARG A 24 -37.31 16.39 14.17
C ARG A 24 -38.44 17.37 13.88
N GLU A 25 -39.05 17.32 12.70
CA GLU A 25 -40.13 18.21 12.29
C GLU A 25 -41.43 17.89 13.04
N ARG A 26 -41.81 16.61 13.16
CA ARG A 26 -42.95 16.18 14.01
C ARG A 26 -42.78 16.60 15.47
N ALA A 27 -41.55 16.54 15.98
CA ALA A 27 -41.20 16.92 17.34
C ALA A 27 -41.06 18.43 17.58
N ASN A 28 -41.08 19.25 16.53
CA ASN A 28 -40.60 20.64 16.53
C ASN A 28 -39.18 20.78 17.15
N GLY A 29 -38.35 19.75 16.98
CA GLY A 29 -37.10 19.54 17.69
C GLY A 29 -35.97 20.44 17.21
N THR A 30 -35.10 20.84 18.14
CA THR A 30 -33.87 21.58 17.82
C THR A 30 -32.62 20.72 18.03
N VAL A 31 -31.56 21.00 17.27
CA VAL A 31 -30.25 20.38 17.50
C VAL A 31 -29.68 20.76 18.87
N ASN A 32 -30.00 21.96 19.37
CA ASN A 32 -29.57 22.38 20.71
C ASN A 32 -30.23 21.57 21.84
N ALA A 33 -31.47 21.10 21.66
CA ALA A 33 -32.09 20.17 22.61
C ALA A 33 -31.29 18.87 22.72
N VAL A 34 -30.94 18.24 21.59
CA VAL A 34 -30.10 17.02 21.58
C VAL A 34 -28.71 17.25 22.20
N VAL A 35 -28.12 18.43 21.95
CA VAL A 35 -26.82 18.80 22.54
C VAL A 35 -26.91 19.00 24.06
N ALA A 36 -28.05 19.47 24.59
CA ALA A 36 -28.29 19.55 26.03
C ALA A 36 -28.38 18.17 26.70
N TYR A 37 -28.79 17.14 25.94
CA TYR A 37 -28.73 15.72 26.35
C TYR A 37 -27.32 15.11 26.17
N GLY A 38 -26.28 15.90 25.88
CA GLY A 38 -24.88 15.47 25.81
C GLY A 38 -24.40 15.02 24.42
N ALA A 39 -25.24 15.07 23.38
CA ALA A 39 -24.81 14.66 22.05
C ALA A 39 -23.87 15.67 21.39
N SER A 40 -22.83 15.19 20.69
CA SER A 40 -21.97 16.05 19.88
C SER A 40 -22.76 16.73 18.76
N ARG A 41 -22.80 18.07 18.77
CA ARG A 41 -23.44 18.90 17.72
C ARG A 41 -23.03 18.48 16.31
N THR A 42 -21.74 18.18 16.11
CA THR A 42 -21.19 17.71 14.83
C THR A 42 -21.72 16.32 14.44
N ALA A 43 -21.97 15.43 15.40
CA ALA A 43 -22.56 14.12 15.12
C ALA A 43 -24.03 14.23 14.72
N VAL A 44 -24.82 15.08 15.38
CA VAL A 44 -26.23 15.32 15.04
C VAL A 44 -26.34 15.93 13.63
N TYR A 45 -25.51 16.92 13.27
CA TYR A 45 -25.51 17.46 11.90
C TYR A 45 -25.02 16.46 10.85
N ALA A 46 -24.07 15.58 11.19
CA ALA A 46 -23.59 14.54 10.26
C ALA A 46 -24.67 13.47 9.99
N ALA A 47 -25.47 13.12 11.01
CA ALA A 47 -26.64 12.25 10.86
C ALA A 47 -27.75 12.93 10.03
N LEU A 48 -28.14 14.17 10.39
CA LEU A 48 -29.16 14.93 9.66
C LEU A 48 -28.79 15.23 8.20
N SER A 49 -27.51 15.27 7.84
CA SER A 49 -27.05 15.49 6.46
C SER A 49 -26.84 14.21 5.63
N GLY A 50 -27.02 13.02 6.23
CA GLY A 50 -26.71 11.75 5.57
C GLY A 50 -25.21 11.53 5.37
N ALA A 51 -24.35 12.26 6.07
CA ALA A 51 -22.90 12.11 5.96
C ALA A 51 -22.36 10.87 6.68
N ARG A 52 -23.07 10.38 7.70
CA ARG A 52 -22.81 9.11 8.42
C ARG A 52 -24.04 8.71 9.25
N LEU A 53 -24.18 7.43 9.60
CA LEU A 53 -25.12 7.03 10.65
C LEU A 53 -24.63 7.55 12.02
N PRO A 54 -25.54 7.91 12.94
CA PRO A 54 -25.21 8.12 14.34
C PRO A 54 -24.72 6.82 15.01
N SER A 55 -23.96 6.93 16.11
CA SER A 55 -23.77 5.78 17.02
C SER A 55 -25.11 5.44 17.69
N VAL A 56 -25.25 4.23 18.25
CA VAL A 56 -26.46 3.85 19.01
C VAL A 56 -26.75 4.86 20.11
N GLN A 57 -25.76 5.20 20.93
CA GLN A 57 -25.86 6.27 21.95
C GLN A 57 -26.27 7.62 21.36
N THR A 58 -25.69 8.07 20.24
CA THR A 58 -26.07 9.35 19.62
C THR A 58 -27.52 9.30 19.12
N LEU A 59 -27.97 8.14 18.62
CA LEU A 59 -29.34 7.94 18.16
C LEU A 59 -30.33 7.92 19.32
N ASP A 60 -30.01 7.22 20.40
CA ASP A 60 -30.82 7.21 21.62
C ASP A 60 -30.99 8.65 22.14
N LEU A 61 -29.91 9.44 22.27
CA LEU A 61 -30.00 10.85 22.70
C LEU A 61 -30.82 11.73 21.74
N ILE A 62 -30.85 11.42 20.44
CA ILE A 62 -31.71 12.10 19.45
C ILE A 62 -33.18 11.73 19.66
N VAL A 63 -33.47 10.45 19.91
CA VAL A 63 -34.82 9.94 20.18
C VAL A 63 -35.32 10.40 21.54
N ASP A 64 -34.48 10.45 22.56
CA ASP A 64 -34.83 10.95 23.89
C ASP A 64 -35.23 12.42 23.83
N ALA A 65 -34.47 13.24 23.09
CA ALA A 65 -34.72 14.67 22.95
C ALA A 65 -35.88 15.04 21.99
N TRP A 66 -36.27 14.18 21.04
CA TRP A 66 -37.31 14.46 20.03
C TRP A 66 -38.54 13.52 20.09
N ALA A 67 -38.50 12.43 20.85
CA ALA A 67 -39.61 11.49 21.07
C ALA A 67 -39.86 11.21 22.57
N ASN A 68 -39.41 12.13 23.45
CA ASN A 68 -39.64 12.10 24.90
C ASN A 68 -39.17 10.81 25.61
N GLY A 69 -38.19 10.11 25.06
CA GLY A 69 -37.61 8.90 25.67
C GLY A 69 -38.41 7.61 25.52
N ASP A 70 -39.39 7.55 24.59
CA ASP A 70 -40.11 6.31 24.30
C ASP A 70 -39.14 5.17 23.97
N ALA A 71 -39.14 4.12 24.81
CA ALA A 71 -38.33 2.93 24.62
C ALA A 71 -38.70 2.20 23.31
N ALA A 72 -39.98 2.18 22.95
CA ALA A 72 -40.43 1.57 21.71
C ALA A 72 -39.98 2.38 20.48
N GLU A 73 -39.89 3.73 20.58
CA GLU A 73 -39.30 4.56 19.52
C GLU A 73 -37.79 4.31 19.42
N ARG A 74 -37.06 4.17 20.54
CA ARG A 74 -35.62 3.82 20.52
C ARG A 74 -35.37 2.49 19.83
N ASP A 75 -36.15 1.45 20.12
CA ASP A 75 -35.99 0.15 19.47
C ASP A 75 -36.32 0.21 17.97
N ARG A 76 -37.41 0.90 17.57
CA ARG A 76 -37.72 1.18 16.14
C ARG A 76 -36.56 1.89 15.43
N TRP A 77 -35.91 2.85 16.08
CA TRP A 77 -34.77 3.58 15.53
C TRP A 77 -33.49 2.74 15.47
N ARG A 78 -33.22 1.91 16.47
CA ARG A 78 -32.11 0.95 16.50
C ARG A 78 -32.25 -0.11 15.41
N GLU A 79 -33.45 -0.64 15.20
CA GLU A 79 -33.76 -1.56 14.09
C GLU A 79 -33.56 -0.85 12.75
N ARG A 80 -34.13 0.35 12.54
CA ARG A 80 -33.96 1.12 11.30
C ARG A 80 -32.49 1.46 11.01
N ARG A 81 -31.69 1.70 12.06
CA ARG A 81 -30.23 1.89 11.97
C ARG A 81 -29.53 0.58 11.55
N SER A 82 -29.90 -0.55 12.14
CA SER A 82 -29.39 -1.88 11.81
C SER A 82 -29.71 -2.26 10.35
N VAL A 83 -30.93 -2.02 9.87
CA VAL A 83 -31.32 -2.21 8.47
C VAL A 83 -30.49 -1.32 7.54
N ALA A 84 -30.30 -0.04 7.88
CA ALA A 84 -29.44 0.85 7.10
C ALA A 84 -27.98 0.37 7.06
N GLU A 85 -27.43 -0.14 8.17
CA GLU A 85 -26.10 -0.78 8.20
C GLU A 85 -26.05 -2.06 7.37
N GLY A 86 -27.08 -2.91 7.44
CA GLY A 86 -27.19 -4.14 6.64
C GLY A 86 -27.23 -3.86 5.14
N VAL A 87 -28.04 -2.89 4.70
CA VAL A 87 -28.11 -2.45 3.30
C VAL A 87 -26.81 -1.80 2.85
N MET A 88 -26.14 -1.01 3.69
CA MET A 88 -24.80 -0.49 3.38
C MET A 88 -23.75 -1.61 3.28
N ALA A 89 -23.78 -2.59 4.18
CA ALA A 89 -22.85 -3.71 4.18
C ALA A 89 -23.06 -4.63 2.97
N GLU A 90 -24.31 -4.87 2.56
CA GLU A 90 -24.63 -5.67 1.38
C GLU A 90 -24.32 -4.90 0.09
N ARG A 91 -24.61 -3.59 0.02
CA ARG A 91 -24.19 -2.73 -1.10
C ARG A 91 -22.65 -2.71 -1.24
N SER A 92 -21.93 -2.66 -0.12
CA SER A 92 -20.47 -2.80 -0.07
C SER A 92 -19.98 -4.21 -0.47
N ARG A 93 -20.72 -5.28 -0.11
CA ARG A 93 -20.42 -6.66 -0.55
C ARG A 93 -20.54 -6.78 -2.07
N LEU A 94 -21.66 -6.32 -2.62
CA LEU A 94 -21.97 -6.35 -4.05
C LEU A 94 -21.05 -5.43 -4.87
N SER A 95 -20.54 -4.34 -4.30
CA SER A 95 -19.59 -3.43 -4.97
C SER A 95 -18.11 -3.79 -4.78
N GLY A 96 -17.79 -4.96 -4.22
CA GLY A 96 -16.40 -5.37 -3.93
C GLY A 96 -15.68 -4.52 -2.87
N ALA A 97 -16.40 -3.65 -2.16
CA ALA A 97 -15.90 -2.76 -1.11
C ALA A 97 -16.17 -3.34 0.29
N ALA A 98 -16.10 -4.67 0.43
CA ALA A 98 -16.41 -5.38 1.67
C ALA A 98 -15.52 -4.88 2.83
N VAL A 99 -16.14 -4.17 3.77
CA VAL A 99 -15.51 -3.71 5.01
C VAL A 99 -15.58 -4.86 6.02
N PRO A 100 -14.47 -5.23 6.70
CA PRO A 100 -14.50 -6.22 7.79
C PRO A 100 -15.56 -5.84 8.82
N ARG A 101 -16.49 -6.78 9.10
CA ARG A 101 -17.51 -6.54 10.12
C ARG A 101 -16.86 -6.53 11.50
N ARG A 102 -17.47 -5.82 12.45
CA ARG A 102 -17.08 -5.95 13.87
C ARG A 102 -17.51 -7.33 14.35
N THR A 103 -16.59 -8.10 14.90
CA THR A 103 -16.86 -9.45 15.39
C THR A 103 -17.42 -9.42 16.82
N PRO A 104 -18.09 -10.49 17.30
CA PRO A 104 -18.54 -10.58 18.70
C PRO A 104 -17.40 -10.43 19.71
N GLU A 105 -16.21 -10.95 19.40
CA GLU A 105 -15.01 -10.89 20.24
C GLU A 105 -14.48 -9.45 20.36
N GLU A 106 -14.64 -8.64 19.30
CA GLU A 106 -14.34 -7.21 19.31
C GLU A 106 -15.38 -6.37 20.06
N ALA A 107 -16.57 -6.91 20.36
CA ALA A 107 -17.50 -6.34 21.31
C ALA A 107 -17.14 -6.75 22.74
N ASP A 108 -16.98 -8.07 22.98
CA ASP A 108 -16.57 -8.68 24.26
C ASP A 108 -15.36 -7.99 24.89
N PHE A 109 -14.26 -7.81 24.15
CA PHE A 109 -13.08 -7.12 24.68
C PHE A 109 -13.36 -5.66 25.07
N ALA A 110 -14.16 -4.93 24.28
CA ALA A 110 -14.45 -3.52 24.56
C ALA A 110 -15.33 -3.37 25.80
N ASP A 111 -16.31 -4.25 25.97
CA ASP A 111 -17.22 -4.27 27.11
C ASP A 111 -16.46 -4.69 28.39
N GLN A 112 -15.58 -5.70 28.31
CA GLN A 112 -14.69 -6.06 29.42
C GLN A 112 -13.70 -4.94 29.77
N LEU A 113 -13.11 -4.27 28.78
CA LEU A 113 -12.18 -3.16 29.00
C LEU A 113 -12.87 -1.98 29.69
N ARG A 114 -14.12 -1.65 29.30
CA ARG A 114 -14.93 -0.64 30.01
C ARG A 114 -15.26 -1.08 31.43
N ALA A 115 -15.74 -2.31 31.63
CA ALA A 115 -16.05 -2.80 32.97
C ALA A 115 -14.83 -2.76 33.91
N PHE A 116 -13.63 -3.01 33.38
CA PHE A 116 -12.38 -2.82 34.11
C PHE A 116 -12.05 -1.34 34.38
N TRP A 117 -12.25 -0.46 33.40
CA TRP A 117 -12.08 0.99 33.54
C TRP A 117 -13.00 1.59 34.61
N ASP A 118 -14.26 1.16 34.65
CA ASP A 118 -15.26 1.58 35.61
C ASP A 118 -14.88 1.13 37.04
N VAL A 119 -14.45 -0.13 37.17
CA VAL A 119 -13.92 -0.72 38.43
C VAL A 119 -12.67 0.02 38.93
N CYS A 120 -11.89 0.63 38.04
CA CYS A 120 -10.73 1.44 38.36
C CYS A 120 -11.07 2.90 38.75
N GLY A 121 -12.35 3.20 39.02
CA GLY A 121 -12.81 4.54 39.40
C GLY A 121 -13.08 5.48 38.22
N SER A 122 -13.17 4.95 36.99
CA SER A 122 -13.37 5.74 35.76
C SER A 122 -12.36 6.89 35.58
N PRO A 123 -11.04 6.64 35.64
CA PRO A 123 -10.04 7.70 35.58
C PRO A 123 -10.13 8.48 34.26
N ALA A 124 -9.82 9.77 34.30
CA ALA A 124 -9.82 10.62 33.11
C ALA A 124 -8.84 10.08 32.05
N THR A 125 -9.30 9.94 30.80
CA THR A 125 -8.48 9.36 29.73
C THR A 125 -7.23 10.20 29.44
N GLU A 126 -7.28 11.52 29.63
CA GLU A 126 -6.12 12.43 29.58
C GLU A 126 -5.09 12.20 30.70
N ALA A 127 -5.47 11.65 31.84
CA ALA A 127 -4.53 11.30 32.89
C ALA A 127 -3.72 10.06 32.47
N VAL A 128 -4.43 8.97 32.15
CA VAL A 128 -3.81 7.68 31.79
C VAL A 128 -3.03 7.78 30.49
N ALA A 129 -3.56 8.51 29.48
CA ALA A 129 -2.90 8.68 28.18
C ALA A 129 -1.52 9.34 28.27
N ARG A 130 -1.29 10.23 29.25
CA ARG A 130 0.02 10.85 29.51
C ARG A 130 1.08 9.85 29.97
N HIS A 131 0.68 8.77 30.66
CA HIS A 131 1.61 7.73 31.14
C HIS A 131 1.92 6.65 30.10
N CYS A 132 1.09 6.47 29.07
CA CYS A 132 1.23 5.41 28.07
C CYS A 132 1.52 5.91 26.63
N GLU A 133 1.98 7.15 26.50
CA GLU A 133 2.42 7.80 25.24
C GLU A 133 1.39 7.72 24.10
N VAL A 134 0.10 7.84 24.43
CA VAL A 134 -0.99 7.90 23.44
C VAL A 134 -1.78 9.20 23.59
N SER A 135 -2.57 9.54 22.56
CA SER A 135 -3.56 10.61 22.72
C SER A 135 -4.77 10.09 23.50
N ALA A 136 -5.43 10.93 24.31
CA ALA A 136 -6.68 10.57 24.98
C ALA A 136 -7.71 10.03 23.98
N ARG A 137 -7.82 10.66 22.80
CA ARG A 137 -8.64 10.20 21.67
C ARG A 137 -8.32 8.79 21.17
N THR A 138 -7.07 8.33 21.30
CA THR A 138 -6.67 6.95 20.96
C THR A 138 -7.17 5.99 22.04
N LEU A 139 -7.11 6.39 23.31
CA LEU A 139 -7.57 5.62 24.45
C LEU A 139 -9.10 5.52 24.49
N ASP A 140 -9.82 6.61 24.22
CA ASP A 140 -11.27 6.62 23.94
C ASP A 140 -11.63 5.65 22.82
N SER A 141 -10.80 5.58 21.77
CA SER A 141 -11.01 4.69 20.62
C SER A 141 -10.80 3.20 20.97
N TYR A 142 -10.03 2.88 22.02
CA TYR A 142 -9.92 1.54 22.59
C TYR A 142 -11.11 1.20 23.48
N LEU A 143 -11.51 2.11 24.38
CA LEU A 143 -12.70 1.96 25.23
C LEU A 143 -13.99 1.84 24.40
N ASP A 144 -14.08 2.56 23.28
CA ASP A 144 -15.17 2.45 22.31
C ASP A 144 -15.10 1.22 21.41
N GLY A 145 -14.04 0.40 21.49
CA GLY A 145 -13.84 -0.77 20.64
C GLY A 145 -13.79 -0.45 19.14
N ARG A 146 -13.37 0.79 18.78
CA ARG A 146 -13.19 1.24 17.39
C ARG A 146 -11.82 0.80 16.85
N THR A 147 -10.85 0.75 17.74
CA THR A 147 -9.48 0.25 17.53
C THR A 147 -9.08 -0.62 18.71
N PHE A 148 -7.99 -1.38 18.59
CA PHE A 148 -7.48 -2.23 19.67
C PHE A 148 -5.97 -2.00 19.86
N PRO A 149 -5.46 -1.98 21.11
CA PRO A 149 -4.04 -1.84 21.37
C PRO A 149 -3.27 -3.06 20.84
N THR A 150 -1.94 -2.93 20.70
CA THR A 150 -1.03 -4.08 20.64
C THR A 150 -0.83 -4.64 22.06
N PRO A 151 -0.35 -5.88 22.25
CA PRO A 151 -0.09 -6.41 23.60
C PRO A 151 0.83 -5.49 24.42
N GLU A 152 1.91 -4.99 23.81
CA GLU A 152 2.87 -4.10 24.46
C GLU A 152 2.22 -2.76 24.86
N ARG A 153 1.36 -2.22 23.99
CA ARG A 153 0.60 -1.00 24.28
C ARG A 153 -0.48 -1.23 25.34
N PHE A 154 -1.00 -2.45 25.47
CA PHE A 154 -1.97 -2.81 26.49
C PHE A 154 -1.31 -2.87 27.88
N GLU A 155 -0.14 -3.50 28.00
CA GLU A 155 0.63 -3.45 29.26
C GLU A 155 1.00 -2.02 29.66
N GLN A 156 1.38 -1.16 28.70
CA GLN A 156 1.61 0.28 28.98
C GLN A 156 0.36 0.99 29.51
N ILE A 157 -0.83 0.64 29.01
CA ILE A 157 -2.10 1.17 29.53
C ILE A 157 -2.35 0.69 30.96
N LEU A 158 -2.10 -0.59 31.28
CA LEU A 158 -2.24 -1.12 32.64
C LEU A 158 -1.30 -0.43 33.63
N VAL A 159 -0.02 -0.25 33.26
CA VAL A 159 0.97 0.49 34.08
C VAL A 159 0.56 1.95 34.27
N GLY A 160 0.07 2.61 33.21
CA GLY A 160 -0.47 3.96 33.30
C GLY A 160 -1.72 4.07 34.16
N LEU A 161 -2.56 3.02 34.20
CA LEU A 161 -3.75 2.95 35.04
C LEU A 161 -3.38 2.86 36.52
N ALA A 162 -2.50 1.92 36.88
CA ALA A 162 -1.98 1.78 38.25
C ALA A 162 -1.34 3.09 38.75
N SER A 163 -0.50 3.73 37.91
CA SER A 163 0.14 5.01 38.22
C SER A 163 -0.86 6.14 38.55
N VAL A 164 -2.01 6.18 37.86
CA VAL A 164 -3.05 7.20 38.09
C VAL A 164 -3.90 6.88 39.32
N ILE A 165 -4.18 5.60 39.57
CA ILE A 165 -4.95 5.12 40.73
C ILE A 165 -4.15 5.32 42.03
N GLY A 166 -2.90 4.88 42.08
CA GLY A 166 -2.03 5.02 43.25
C GLY A 166 -1.75 6.48 43.62
N ALA A 167 -1.82 7.40 42.65
CA ALA A 167 -1.73 8.85 42.89
C ALA A 167 -3.07 9.49 43.34
N GLY A 168 -4.21 8.81 43.15
CA GLY A 168 -5.55 9.34 43.42
C GLY A 168 -6.11 9.01 44.82
N GLY A 169 -5.65 7.93 45.46
CA GLY A 169 -5.94 7.61 46.86
C GLY A 169 -7.36 7.09 47.19
N GLU A 170 -8.33 7.18 46.26
CA GLU A 170 -9.71 6.70 46.46
C GLU A 170 -9.95 5.24 46.05
N VAL A 171 -9.04 4.64 45.26
CA VAL A 171 -9.14 3.25 44.76
C VAL A 171 -7.84 2.51 45.06
N ASP A 172 -7.93 1.26 45.52
CA ASP A 172 -6.77 0.43 45.84
C ASP A 172 -6.04 -0.03 44.56
N GLU A 173 -4.73 0.17 44.50
CA GLU A 173 -3.86 -0.25 43.40
C GLU A 173 -3.89 -1.77 43.17
N SER A 174 -4.24 -2.55 44.20
CA SER A 174 -4.45 -4.00 44.11
C SER A 174 -5.48 -4.41 43.04
N VAL A 175 -6.41 -3.52 42.68
CA VAL A 175 -7.44 -3.73 41.65
C VAL A 175 -6.84 -3.90 40.25
N VAL A 176 -5.74 -3.22 39.94
CA VAL A 176 -5.01 -3.37 38.66
C VAL A 176 -4.01 -4.53 38.72
N HIS A 177 -3.51 -4.85 39.91
CA HIS A 177 -2.61 -5.98 40.14
C HIS A 177 -3.34 -7.33 40.34
N ASP A 178 -4.68 -7.37 40.25
CA ASP A 178 -5.44 -8.62 40.13
C ASP A 178 -5.06 -9.35 38.83
N ALA A 179 -4.16 -10.32 38.98
CA ALA A 179 -3.65 -11.15 37.90
C ALA A 179 -4.78 -11.89 37.17
N LEU A 180 -5.85 -12.30 37.86
CA LEU A 180 -6.95 -13.05 37.25
C LEU A 180 -7.82 -12.15 36.37
N ARG A 181 -7.99 -10.88 36.73
CA ARG A 181 -8.69 -9.86 35.91
C ARG A 181 -7.87 -9.44 34.71
N THR A 182 -6.60 -9.10 34.91
CA THR A 182 -5.73 -8.64 33.81
C THR A 182 -5.49 -9.75 32.79
N GLU A 183 -5.36 -11.01 33.21
CA GLU A 183 -5.21 -12.13 32.28
C GLU A 183 -6.47 -12.37 31.42
N ARG A 184 -7.67 -12.28 32.01
CA ARG A 184 -8.93 -12.36 31.24
C ARG A 184 -9.02 -11.27 30.15
N LEU A 185 -8.53 -10.06 30.45
CA LEU A 185 -8.47 -8.98 29.46
C LEU A 185 -7.42 -9.22 28.37
N ARG A 186 -6.25 -9.81 28.70
CA ARG A 186 -5.24 -10.24 27.72
C ARG A 186 -5.80 -11.30 26.78
N GLU A 187 -6.49 -12.31 27.31
CA GLU A 187 -7.17 -13.32 26.51
C GLU A 187 -8.25 -12.70 25.61
N ALA A 188 -9.10 -11.81 26.14
CA ALA A 188 -10.13 -11.12 25.35
C ALA A 188 -9.51 -10.27 24.23
N LEU A 189 -8.40 -9.56 24.50
CA LEU A 189 -7.64 -8.82 23.48
C LEU A 189 -7.08 -9.75 22.41
N PHE A 190 -6.56 -10.91 22.79
CA PHE A 190 -6.04 -11.91 21.86
C PHE A 190 -7.15 -12.50 20.99
N ARG A 191 -8.31 -12.84 21.56
CA ARG A 191 -9.50 -13.30 20.83
C ARG A 191 -9.99 -12.24 19.84
N ALA A 192 -10.17 -10.99 20.28
CA ALA A 192 -10.60 -9.86 19.43
C ALA A 192 -9.64 -9.62 18.25
N ARG A 193 -8.33 -9.61 18.51
CA ARG A 193 -7.30 -9.41 17.45
C ARG A 193 -7.23 -10.57 16.46
N THR A 194 -7.48 -11.80 16.93
CA THR A 194 -7.51 -13.00 16.09
C THR A 194 -8.75 -13.02 15.20
N ALA A 195 -9.94 -12.81 15.78
CA ALA A 195 -11.19 -12.71 15.04
C ALA A 195 -11.16 -11.58 13.98
N ARG A 196 -10.60 -10.40 14.31
CA ARG A 196 -10.41 -9.31 13.32
C ARG A 196 -9.44 -9.69 12.20
N LYS A 197 -8.43 -10.53 12.45
CA LYS A 197 -7.50 -11.04 11.42
C LYS A 197 -8.20 -12.06 10.51
N GLU A 198 -9.01 -12.94 11.09
CA GLU A 198 -9.79 -13.95 10.37
C GLU A 198 -10.88 -13.32 9.51
N GLU A 199 -11.68 -12.40 10.03
CA GLU A 199 -12.71 -11.67 9.27
C GLU A 199 -12.09 -10.86 8.12
N ARG A 200 -10.93 -10.22 8.31
CA ARG A 200 -10.17 -9.59 7.22
C ARG A 200 -9.72 -10.56 6.14
N THR A 201 -9.40 -11.80 6.53
CA THR A 201 -8.95 -12.85 5.60
C THR A 201 -10.15 -13.42 4.84
N ARG A 202 -11.25 -13.74 5.53
CA ARG A 202 -12.54 -14.15 4.97
C ARG A 202 -13.09 -13.12 3.97
N VAL A 203 -13.05 -11.83 4.31
CA VAL A 203 -13.46 -10.74 3.41
C VAL A 203 -12.61 -10.70 2.15
N ARG A 204 -11.29 -10.93 2.25
CA ARG A 204 -10.37 -11.00 1.12
C ARG A 204 -10.65 -12.22 0.23
N GLU A 205 -10.87 -13.39 0.83
CA GLU A 205 -11.21 -14.63 0.12
C GLU A 205 -12.55 -14.51 -0.61
N LEU A 206 -13.59 -14.00 0.07
CA LEU A 206 -14.91 -13.76 -0.52
C LEU A 206 -14.86 -12.78 -1.70
N ALA A 207 -14.03 -11.73 -1.61
CA ALA A 207 -13.79 -10.79 -2.70
C ALA A 207 -13.01 -11.40 -3.88
N THR A 208 -12.36 -12.56 -3.70
CA THR A 208 -11.62 -13.28 -4.75
C THR A 208 -12.47 -14.38 -5.41
N ALA A 209 -13.60 -14.77 -4.80
CA ALA A 209 -14.34 -15.99 -5.16
C ALA A 209 -15.61 -15.79 -6.02
N LEU A 210 -15.99 -14.56 -6.38
CA LEU A 210 -17.24 -14.27 -7.11
C LEU A 210 -17.01 -14.05 -8.62
N PRO A 211 -17.61 -14.88 -9.52
CA PRO A 211 -17.52 -14.70 -10.97
C PRO A 211 -18.67 -13.86 -11.55
N GLY A 212 -18.33 -12.82 -12.31
CA GLY A 212 -19.26 -11.95 -13.06
C GLY A 212 -19.71 -10.70 -12.29
N GLY A 213 -19.81 -9.50 -12.88
CA GLY A 213 -19.54 -9.07 -14.27
C GLY A 213 -19.29 -7.55 -14.34
N GLN A 214 -18.91 -7.04 -15.52
CA GLN A 214 -18.45 -5.65 -15.69
C GLN A 214 -19.60 -4.65 -15.94
N ALA A 215 -19.39 -3.39 -15.49
CA ALA A 215 -19.88 -2.04 -15.93
C ALA A 215 -21.12 -1.91 -16.86
N ASP A 216 -21.93 -0.84 -16.85
CA ASP A 216 -21.85 0.53 -16.28
C ASP A 216 -23.33 1.01 -16.05
N PRO A 217 -23.77 2.30 -15.98
CA PRO A 217 -23.08 3.59 -16.04
C PRO A 217 -23.43 4.64 -14.95
N THR A 218 -22.88 5.85 -15.16
CA THR A 218 -23.13 7.13 -14.45
C THR A 218 -22.52 7.27 -13.03
N GLY A 219 -21.42 8.04 -12.96
CA GLY A 219 -21.13 8.86 -11.79
C GLY A 219 -20.25 8.29 -10.68
N GLY A 220 -19.37 7.32 -10.96
CA GLY A 220 -18.39 6.81 -10.00
C GLY A 220 -17.01 6.61 -10.62
N VAL A 221 -15.94 7.03 -9.93
CA VAL A 221 -14.55 6.84 -10.36
C VAL A 221 -14.32 5.37 -10.74
N PRO A 222 -14.01 5.02 -12.00
CA PRO A 222 -13.94 3.62 -12.37
C PRO A 222 -12.67 2.99 -11.78
N PRO A 223 -12.73 1.73 -11.31
CA PRO A 223 -11.63 1.13 -10.57
C PRO A 223 -10.50 0.70 -11.50
N SER A 224 -9.26 1.15 -11.24
CA SER A 224 -8.09 0.39 -11.69
C SER A 224 -8.00 -0.87 -10.83
N SER A 225 -8.20 -2.04 -11.42
CA SER A 225 -8.18 -3.33 -10.72
C SER A 225 -6.92 -3.48 -9.85
N ALA A 226 -7.11 -3.75 -8.55
CA ALA A 226 -6.07 -3.85 -7.52
C ALA A 226 -5.21 -2.60 -7.27
N GLY A 227 -5.57 -1.42 -7.80
CA GLY A 227 -4.84 -0.17 -7.54
C GLY A 227 -3.57 0.05 -8.39
N PHE A 228 -3.26 -0.85 -9.33
CA PHE A 228 -2.15 -0.72 -10.28
C PHE A 228 -2.65 -0.23 -11.66
N GLY A 229 -1.74 0.24 -12.52
CA GLY A 229 -2.09 0.69 -13.87
C GLY A 229 -2.72 2.09 -13.92
N HIS A 230 -3.29 2.48 -15.07
CA HIS A 230 -3.94 3.79 -15.21
C HIS A 230 -5.18 3.88 -14.33
N VAL A 231 -5.48 5.07 -13.80
CA VAL A 231 -6.80 5.33 -13.22
C VAL A 231 -7.76 5.70 -14.36
N PRO A 232 -8.86 4.95 -14.54
CA PRO A 232 -9.88 5.29 -15.53
C PRO A 232 -10.38 6.75 -15.42
N GLY A 233 -10.55 7.41 -16.56
CA GLY A 233 -10.93 8.84 -16.62
C GLY A 233 -9.81 9.83 -16.22
N VAL A 234 -8.58 9.35 -15.96
CA VAL A 234 -7.42 10.18 -15.64
C VAL A 234 -6.28 9.91 -16.65
N PRO A 235 -6.23 10.63 -17.78
CA PRO A 235 -5.15 10.47 -18.75
C PRO A 235 -3.80 11.01 -18.20
N PRO A 236 -2.66 10.48 -18.67
CA PRO A 236 -1.36 11.13 -18.51
C PRO A 236 -1.41 12.59 -18.98
N GLY A 237 -0.68 13.47 -18.30
CA GLY A 237 -0.73 14.92 -18.48
C GLY A 237 -1.75 15.64 -17.59
N ARG A 238 -2.72 14.94 -16.97
CA ARG A 238 -3.71 15.58 -16.09
C ARG A 238 -3.05 16.25 -14.87
N ARG A 239 -3.42 17.51 -14.63
CA ARG A 239 -2.93 18.34 -13.51
C ARG A 239 -3.91 18.32 -12.32
N PHE A 240 -3.37 18.52 -11.13
CA PHE A 240 -4.06 18.49 -9.84
C PHE A 240 -3.48 19.57 -8.91
N ASP A 241 -4.32 20.30 -8.20
CA ASP A 241 -3.87 21.42 -7.36
C ASP A 241 -3.20 20.97 -6.06
N ASP A 242 -3.61 19.84 -5.47
CA ASP A 242 -3.07 19.35 -4.21
C ASP A 242 -2.99 17.81 -4.10
N ARG A 243 -2.28 17.32 -3.08
CA ARG A 243 -2.21 15.88 -2.75
C ARG A 243 -3.58 15.27 -2.45
N ARG A 244 -4.55 16.08 -1.99
CA ARG A 244 -5.93 15.60 -1.74
C ARG A 244 -6.70 15.38 -3.04
N ALA A 245 -6.44 16.14 -4.09
CA ALA A 245 -7.01 15.97 -5.42
C ALA A 245 -6.48 14.70 -6.09
N LEU A 246 -5.17 14.43 -5.96
CA LEU A 246 -4.58 13.13 -6.36
C LEU A 246 -5.23 11.94 -5.64
N ALA A 247 -5.45 12.06 -4.33
CA ALA A 247 -6.07 11.00 -3.53
C ALA A 247 -7.56 10.80 -3.88
N ARG A 248 -8.33 11.88 -4.05
CA ARG A 248 -9.74 11.83 -4.52
C ARG A 248 -9.85 11.24 -5.93
N ALA A 249 -8.87 11.50 -6.79
CA ALA A 249 -8.81 10.96 -8.15
C ALA A 249 -8.17 9.56 -8.22
N GLY A 250 -7.87 8.91 -7.09
CA GLY A 250 -7.29 7.56 -7.05
C GLY A 250 -5.85 7.43 -7.56
N VAL A 251 -5.24 8.49 -8.08
CA VAL A 251 -3.90 8.45 -8.70
C VAL A 251 -2.84 8.08 -7.67
N HIS A 252 -2.89 8.73 -6.51
CA HIS A 252 -1.96 8.50 -5.42
C HIS A 252 -2.65 8.78 -4.08
N ARG A 253 -2.75 7.76 -3.22
CA ARG A 253 -3.65 7.75 -2.05
C ARG A 253 -3.07 8.45 -0.81
N GLN A 254 -1.74 8.48 -0.69
CA GLN A 254 -1.03 9.00 0.47
C GLN A 254 -0.94 10.53 0.39
N LEU A 255 -1.28 11.22 1.49
CA LEU A 255 -1.25 12.68 1.54
C LEU A 255 0.16 13.26 1.82
N MET A 256 1.04 12.45 2.45
CA MET A 256 2.39 12.86 2.85
C MET A 256 3.47 12.02 2.15
N SER A 257 3.53 10.71 2.41
CA SER A 257 4.55 9.78 1.86
C SER A 257 4.64 9.85 0.34
N GLY A 258 5.86 9.83 -0.21
CA GLY A 258 6.07 9.82 -1.67
C GLY A 258 5.59 8.53 -2.34
N ILE A 259 5.62 7.40 -1.63
CA ILE A 259 5.29 6.07 -2.16
C ILE A 259 3.90 5.62 -1.68
N ALA A 260 3.12 5.06 -2.60
CA ALA A 260 1.89 4.34 -2.29
C ALA A 260 1.99 2.87 -2.75
N GLY A 261 1.67 1.93 -1.86
CA GLY A 261 1.64 0.51 -2.18
C GLY A 261 1.59 -0.37 -0.94
N SER A 262 1.89 -1.66 -1.12
CA SER A 262 2.13 -2.61 -0.04
C SER A 262 3.28 -3.56 -0.38
N GLU A 263 3.97 -4.06 0.64
CA GLU A 263 5.11 -4.97 0.48
C GLU A 263 4.73 -6.28 -0.25
N SER A 264 3.49 -6.73 -0.10
CA SER A 264 3.01 -7.98 -0.70
C SER A 264 2.60 -7.86 -2.17
N LEU A 265 2.00 -6.72 -2.56
CA LEU A 265 1.48 -6.50 -3.91
C LEU A 265 2.43 -5.70 -4.81
N GLY A 266 3.16 -4.73 -4.24
CA GLY A 266 3.96 -3.76 -4.97
C GLY A 266 3.54 -2.31 -4.72
N ALA A 267 4.23 -1.39 -5.41
CA ALA A 267 4.00 0.03 -5.42
C ALA A 267 2.98 0.39 -6.52
N GLU A 268 1.90 1.02 -6.11
CA GLU A 268 0.83 1.51 -6.97
C GLU A 268 1.22 2.82 -7.67
N SER A 269 1.89 3.71 -6.93
CA SER A 269 2.28 5.04 -7.43
C SER A 269 3.40 5.68 -6.61
N VAL A 270 4.15 6.58 -7.24
CA VAL A 270 5.13 7.47 -6.61
C VAL A 270 4.87 8.93 -6.97
N VAL A 271 5.17 9.83 -6.04
CA VAL A 271 5.23 11.27 -6.26
C VAL A 271 6.68 11.70 -6.17
N LEU A 272 7.22 12.25 -7.25
CA LEU A 272 8.58 12.79 -7.26
C LEU A 272 8.64 14.03 -6.37
N HIS A 273 9.71 14.14 -5.60
CA HIS A 273 9.98 15.34 -4.82
C HIS A 273 10.64 16.41 -5.71
N ASP A 274 10.93 17.57 -5.14
CA ASP A 274 11.83 18.54 -5.76
C ASP A 274 13.28 18.03 -5.69
N GLU A 275 14.12 18.59 -6.55
CA GLU A 275 15.55 18.28 -6.77
C GLU A 275 16.39 18.23 -5.47
N HIS A 276 15.88 18.80 -4.38
CA HIS A 276 16.50 18.83 -3.05
C HIS A 276 16.45 17.49 -2.30
N PHE A 277 15.67 16.50 -2.76
CA PHE A 277 15.59 15.16 -2.15
C PHE A 277 16.44 14.10 -2.90
N GLY A 278 17.21 14.52 -3.90
CA GLY A 278 18.15 13.65 -4.63
C GLY A 278 17.54 12.84 -5.77
N ASP A 279 16.23 12.95 -6.05
CA ASP A 279 15.59 12.32 -7.20
C ASP A 279 16.19 12.85 -8.52
N GLU A 280 16.64 11.96 -9.40
CA GLU A 280 17.12 12.32 -10.75
C GLU A 280 16.02 12.05 -11.78
N ASP A 281 15.50 13.10 -12.42
CA ASP A 281 14.46 12.99 -13.44
C ASP A 281 15.04 13.24 -14.84
N HIS A 282 15.03 12.21 -15.69
CA HIS A 282 15.45 12.28 -17.11
C HIS A 282 14.26 12.07 -18.07
N GLY A 283 13.03 12.36 -17.64
CA GLY A 283 11.83 12.18 -18.47
C GLY A 283 11.37 10.72 -18.51
N ASP A 284 11.93 9.92 -19.41
CA ASP A 284 11.55 8.51 -19.56
C ASP A 284 12.27 7.58 -18.58
N VAL A 285 13.33 8.05 -17.93
CA VAL A 285 14.04 7.34 -16.86
C VAL A 285 14.08 8.24 -15.62
N ILE A 286 13.79 7.66 -14.46
CA ILE A 286 13.85 8.36 -13.17
C ILE A 286 14.64 7.50 -12.19
N ILE A 287 15.59 8.10 -11.48
CA ILE A 287 16.24 7.50 -10.31
C ILE A 287 15.55 8.09 -9.08
N TYR A 288 14.62 7.32 -8.51
CA TYR A 288 13.78 7.74 -7.39
C TYR A 288 14.41 7.31 -6.07
N THR A 289 14.40 8.20 -5.08
CA THR A 289 14.99 7.98 -3.76
C THR A 289 13.95 7.41 -2.81
N GLY A 290 14.32 6.35 -2.10
CA GLY A 290 13.46 5.63 -1.16
C GLY A 290 12.99 6.49 0.02
N GLU A 291 11.99 5.98 0.75
CA GLU A 291 11.51 6.61 1.98
C GLU A 291 12.31 6.15 3.21
N GLY A 292 12.68 7.11 4.07
CA GLY A 292 13.37 6.86 5.34
C GLY A 292 14.02 8.15 5.83
N GLY A 293 13.76 8.49 7.10
CA GLY A 293 14.03 9.81 7.67
C GLY A 293 15.48 10.04 8.09
N THR A 294 15.70 10.37 9.36
CA THR A 294 16.98 10.84 9.93
C THR A 294 18.03 9.75 10.16
N GLY A 295 18.06 8.71 9.33
CA GLY A 295 19.00 7.59 9.46
C GLY A 295 19.06 6.74 8.19
N ASP A 296 19.73 5.60 8.28
CA ASP A 296 19.84 4.61 7.19
C ASP A 296 18.46 4.08 6.78
N GLN A 297 18.20 4.10 5.48
CA GLN A 297 16.96 3.61 4.91
C GLN A 297 16.93 2.09 4.90
N GLN A 298 15.79 1.53 5.32
CA GLN A 298 15.54 0.10 5.33
C GLN A 298 14.65 -0.30 4.15
N LEU A 299 14.80 -1.54 3.67
CA LEU A 299 13.94 -2.09 2.62
C LEU A 299 12.59 -2.57 3.21
N THR A 300 11.83 -1.65 3.79
CA THR A 300 10.50 -1.87 4.38
C THR A 300 9.48 -0.89 3.81
N ARG A 301 8.19 -1.10 4.07
CA ARG A 301 7.07 -0.22 3.68
C ARG A 301 7.10 0.14 2.18
N GLY A 302 7.22 1.42 1.83
CA GLY A 302 7.28 1.88 0.45
C GLY A 302 8.49 1.34 -0.32
N ASN A 303 9.65 1.19 0.33
CA ASN A 303 10.86 0.65 -0.29
C ASN A 303 10.69 -0.83 -0.64
N ALA A 304 10.12 -1.61 0.28
CA ALA A 304 9.74 -3.00 0.01
C ALA A 304 8.67 -3.12 -1.09
N ALA A 305 7.71 -2.19 -1.16
CA ALA A 305 6.72 -2.14 -2.23
C ALA A 305 7.34 -1.83 -3.61
N LEU A 306 8.33 -0.93 -3.68
CA LEU A 306 9.07 -0.66 -4.93
C LEU A 306 9.97 -1.84 -5.33
N ALA A 307 10.71 -2.45 -4.39
CA ALA A 307 11.48 -3.67 -4.64
C ALA A 307 10.58 -4.82 -5.13
N ARG A 308 9.41 -5.00 -4.51
CA ARG A 308 8.39 -5.96 -4.98
C ARG A 308 7.95 -5.67 -6.41
N SER A 309 7.81 -4.41 -6.78
CA SER A 309 7.46 -4.00 -8.16
C SER A 309 8.58 -4.25 -9.16
N ALA A 310 9.84 -4.20 -8.72
CA ALA A 310 10.98 -4.58 -9.55
C ALA A 310 10.92 -6.09 -9.90
N SER A 311 10.70 -6.93 -8.89
CA SER A 311 10.59 -8.40 -9.08
C SER A 311 9.36 -8.81 -9.89
N THR A 312 8.21 -8.15 -9.68
CA THR A 312 6.95 -8.49 -10.38
C THR A 312 6.73 -7.74 -11.69
N ARG A 313 7.58 -6.75 -12.00
CA ARG A 313 7.38 -5.77 -13.09
C ARG A 313 5.98 -5.13 -13.05
N ALA A 314 5.45 -4.86 -11.86
CA ALA A 314 4.16 -4.18 -11.70
C ALA A 314 4.23 -2.72 -12.20
N PRO A 315 3.16 -2.21 -12.84
CA PRO A 315 3.12 -0.84 -13.34
C PRO A 315 2.89 0.18 -12.21
N VAL A 316 3.83 1.10 -12.04
CA VAL A 316 3.82 2.18 -11.04
C VAL A 316 3.36 3.48 -11.71
N ARG A 317 2.35 4.16 -11.17
CA ARG A 317 1.97 5.52 -11.62
C ARG A 317 2.98 6.55 -11.12
N VAL A 318 3.55 7.36 -12.02
CA VAL A 318 4.42 8.49 -11.64
C VAL A 318 3.63 9.79 -11.62
N VAL A 319 3.87 10.60 -10.59
CA VAL A 319 3.33 11.96 -10.44
C VAL A 319 4.48 12.93 -10.25
N ARG A 320 4.58 13.93 -11.13
CA ARG A 320 5.58 15.01 -11.06
C ARG A 320 5.02 16.23 -10.36
N ARG A 321 5.85 16.93 -9.57
CA ARG A 321 5.56 18.31 -9.14
C ARG A 321 5.80 19.27 -10.31
N THR A 322 4.99 20.31 -10.40
CA THR A 322 5.02 21.32 -11.46
C THR A 322 4.65 22.68 -10.87
N ALA A 323 5.23 23.77 -11.38
CA ALA A 323 4.83 25.12 -10.98
C ALA A 323 3.39 25.43 -11.43
N ASN A 324 2.64 26.11 -10.58
CA ASN A 324 1.30 26.63 -10.86
C ASN A 324 1.30 28.17 -10.78
N ALA A 325 0.51 28.83 -11.62
CA ALA A 325 0.47 30.29 -11.66
C ALA A 325 -0.76 30.83 -10.90
N PRO A 326 -0.63 31.85 -10.02
CA PRO A 326 0.60 32.49 -9.56
C PRO A 326 1.11 31.87 -8.24
N GLY A 327 2.28 31.20 -8.28
CA GLY A 327 3.05 30.82 -7.08
C GLY A 327 2.65 29.52 -6.35
N GLY A 328 1.68 28.76 -6.85
CA GLY A 328 1.29 27.48 -6.26
C GLY A 328 2.18 26.30 -6.72
N LEU A 329 2.23 25.23 -5.92
CA LEU A 329 2.69 23.91 -6.40
C LEU A 329 1.48 23.13 -6.94
N ALA A 330 1.61 22.54 -8.12
CA ALA A 330 0.64 21.62 -8.70
C ALA A 330 1.30 20.28 -9.03
N TYR A 331 0.50 19.24 -9.16
CA TYR A 331 0.95 17.89 -9.49
C TYR A 331 0.45 17.48 -10.88
N ARG A 332 1.28 16.77 -11.65
CA ARG A 332 0.92 16.21 -12.95
C ARG A 332 1.07 14.70 -12.94
N TYR A 333 0.02 13.97 -13.27
CA TYR A 333 0.12 12.53 -13.51
C TYR A 333 0.83 12.29 -14.84
N ASP A 334 1.91 11.50 -14.84
CA ASP A 334 2.80 11.36 -16.02
C ASP A 334 2.66 10.03 -16.77
N GLY A 335 1.87 9.09 -16.23
CA GLY A 335 1.63 7.77 -16.82
C GLY A 335 2.25 6.64 -16.00
N LEU A 336 2.49 5.51 -16.66
CA LEU A 336 3.00 4.29 -16.05
C LEU A 336 4.49 4.09 -16.32
N TYR A 337 5.17 3.67 -15.27
CA TYR A 337 6.58 3.30 -15.27
C TYR A 337 6.70 1.86 -14.72
N THR A 338 7.82 1.23 -15.01
CA THR A 338 8.22 -0.06 -14.44
C THR A 338 9.48 0.17 -13.62
N VAL A 339 9.53 -0.36 -12.40
CA VAL A 339 10.80 -0.43 -11.66
C VAL A 339 11.63 -1.51 -12.35
N GLU A 340 12.76 -1.14 -12.94
CA GLU A 340 13.65 -2.08 -13.62
C GLU A 340 14.80 -2.57 -12.74
N ASP A 341 15.21 -1.75 -11.76
CA ASP A 341 16.40 -1.98 -10.92
C ASP A 341 16.29 -1.24 -9.57
N TYR A 342 17.02 -1.67 -8.55
CA TYR A 342 17.15 -0.96 -7.27
C TYR A 342 18.40 -1.36 -6.49
N TRP A 343 19.01 -0.41 -5.77
CA TRP A 343 20.24 -0.60 -4.99
C TRP A 343 20.28 0.31 -3.77
N SER A 344 21.25 0.09 -2.88
CA SER A 344 21.56 1.01 -1.77
C SER A 344 22.90 1.71 -2.00
N GLU A 345 22.97 3.00 -1.72
CA GLU A 345 24.20 3.81 -1.79
C GLU A 345 24.33 4.71 -0.55
N GLN A 346 25.51 5.30 -0.33
CA GLN A 346 25.67 6.36 0.67
C GLN A 346 25.34 7.72 0.04
N SER A 347 24.39 8.45 0.62
CA SER A 347 24.13 9.84 0.25
C SER A 347 25.25 10.78 0.76
N PRO A 348 25.36 12.02 0.24
CA PRO A 348 26.45 12.94 0.62
C PRO A 348 26.53 13.31 2.11
N ASP A 349 25.47 13.05 2.88
CA ASP A 349 25.39 13.19 4.33
C ASP A 349 25.80 11.91 5.11
N GLY A 350 26.33 10.89 4.42
CA GLY A 350 26.87 9.66 5.00
C GLY A 350 25.85 8.60 5.37
N ARG A 351 24.55 8.81 5.07
CA ARG A 351 23.49 7.82 5.35
C ARG A 351 23.29 6.86 4.19
N ARG A 352 22.88 5.63 4.47
CA ARG A 352 22.44 4.69 3.43
C ARG A 352 21.06 5.08 2.90
N VAL A 353 20.93 5.26 1.60
CA VAL A 353 19.64 5.49 0.90
C VAL A 353 19.38 4.37 -0.11
N TRP A 354 18.10 4.05 -0.33
CA TRP A 354 17.70 3.17 -1.43
C TRP A 354 17.38 3.99 -2.66
N ARG A 355 17.82 3.53 -3.82
CA ARG A 355 17.52 4.10 -5.13
C ARG A 355 16.75 3.11 -5.96
N PHE A 356 15.77 3.59 -6.71
CA PHE A 356 14.89 2.80 -7.56
C PHE A 356 14.89 3.38 -8.97
N ARG A 357 15.25 2.56 -9.95
CA ARG A 357 15.25 2.97 -11.35
C ARG A 357 13.90 2.68 -12.00
N LEU A 358 13.14 3.73 -12.27
CA LEU A 358 11.85 3.67 -12.95
C LEU A 358 12.03 4.02 -14.43
N VAL A 359 11.48 3.20 -15.33
CA VAL A 359 11.48 3.45 -16.77
C VAL A 359 10.06 3.54 -17.29
N ARG A 360 9.78 4.56 -18.10
CA ARG A 360 8.46 4.81 -18.67
C ARG A 360 8.07 3.68 -19.62
N ARG A 361 6.85 3.17 -19.47
CA ARG A 361 6.33 2.14 -20.37
C ARG A 361 6.11 2.70 -21.78
N VAL A 362 6.31 1.86 -22.80
CA VAL A 362 6.07 2.22 -24.21
C VAL A 362 4.60 2.52 -24.47
N PRO A 363 4.22 3.32 -25.49
CA PRO A 363 2.83 3.74 -25.71
C PRO A 363 1.79 2.59 -25.76
N ALA A 364 2.15 1.45 -26.34
CA ALA A 364 1.30 0.25 -26.38
C ALA A 364 1.00 -0.32 -24.97
N GLU A 365 1.91 -0.14 -24.01
CA GLU A 365 1.77 -0.54 -22.62
C GLU A 365 1.23 0.59 -21.71
N GLN A 366 1.09 1.82 -22.24
CA GLN A 366 0.42 2.96 -21.60
C GLN A 366 -1.10 2.98 -21.89
N GLY A 367 -1.65 1.96 -22.55
CA GLY A 367 -3.09 1.81 -22.73
C GLY A 367 -3.81 2.98 -23.43
N VAL A 368 -3.09 3.82 -24.18
CA VAL A 368 -3.67 4.85 -25.05
C VAL A 368 -3.37 4.46 -26.48
N ALA A 369 -4.35 3.82 -27.12
CA ALA A 369 -4.43 3.87 -28.57
C ALA A 369 -4.56 5.35 -28.93
N HIS A 370 -3.50 5.94 -29.49
CA HIS A 370 -3.60 7.25 -30.10
C HIS A 370 -4.53 7.05 -31.30
N LEU A 371 -5.82 7.37 -31.12
CA LEU A 371 -6.70 7.55 -32.26
C LEU A 371 -6.02 8.61 -33.12
N PRO A 372 -5.58 8.30 -34.36
CA PRO A 372 -5.23 9.36 -35.28
C PRO A 372 -6.48 10.22 -35.41
N GLN A 373 -6.31 11.54 -35.38
CA GLN A 373 -7.41 12.43 -35.72
C GLN A 373 -7.88 12.03 -37.12
N ARG A 374 -9.15 11.65 -37.23
CA ARG A 374 -9.77 11.38 -38.53
C ARG A 374 -9.91 12.72 -39.22
N ASP A 375 -8.92 13.09 -40.01
CA ASP A 375 -9.18 13.89 -41.19
C ASP A 375 -10.15 13.10 -42.08
N GLU A 376 -11.19 13.78 -42.54
CA GLU A 376 -12.28 13.16 -43.30
C GLU A 376 -11.78 12.81 -44.71
N ALA A 377 -11.57 11.52 -44.97
CA ALA A 377 -11.35 11.00 -46.31
C ALA A 377 -12.01 9.61 -46.47
N GLU A 378 -12.68 9.43 -47.60
CA GLU A 378 -13.50 8.27 -47.96
C GLU A 378 -12.62 7.06 -48.36
N GLY A 379 -13.14 5.82 -48.22
CA GLY A 379 -12.47 4.66 -48.84
C GLY A 379 -12.82 3.29 -48.24
N SER A 380 -13.49 2.45 -49.04
CA SER A 380 -13.86 1.06 -48.75
C SER A 380 -12.69 0.06 -48.65
N GLY A 381 -12.82 -0.99 -47.84
CA GLY A 381 -11.97 -2.20 -47.91
C GLY A 381 -12.32 -3.28 -46.88
N LEU A 382 -12.49 -4.53 -47.33
CA LEU A 382 -12.77 -5.72 -46.49
C LEU A 382 -11.47 -6.49 -46.17
N ALA A 383 -11.48 -7.21 -45.02
CA ALA A 383 -10.57 -8.30 -44.61
C ALA A 383 -9.05 -7.96 -44.58
N ASP A 384 -8.32 -8.19 -43.49
CA ASP A 384 -8.14 -9.53 -42.92
C ASP A 384 -7.69 -9.47 -41.45
N GLY A 385 -7.71 -10.62 -40.77
CA GLY A 385 -7.40 -10.72 -39.34
C GLY A 385 -5.91 -10.55 -39.00
N ILE A 386 -5.43 -9.31 -38.85
CA ILE A 386 -4.05 -9.03 -38.40
C ILE A 386 -3.87 -9.51 -36.95
N ARG A 387 -3.26 -10.69 -36.79
CA ARG A 387 -2.66 -11.12 -35.52
C ARG A 387 -1.40 -10.27 -35.25
N SER A 388 -1.55 -9.18 -34.52
CA SER A 388 -0.42 -8.40 -34.04
C SER A 388 0.50 -9.27 -33.18
N PRO A 389 1.79 -9.45 -33.55
CA PRO A 389 2.72 -10.15 -32.67
C PRO A 389 2.95 -9.33 -31.41
N LEU A 390 2.85 -9.96 -30.24
CA LEU A 390 3.28 -9.38 -28.96
C LEU A 390 4.81 -9.26 -28.94
N SER A 391 5.35 -8.23 -29.60
CA SER A 391 6.74 -7.84 -29.43
C SER A 391 6.87 -7.10 -28.10
N VAL A 392 7.09 -7.85 -27.02
CA VAL A 392 7.58 -7.29 -25.76
C VAL A 392 8.94 -6.67 -26.06
N GLN A 393 9.01 -5.33 -26.12
CA GLN A 393 10.25 -4.61 -26.30
C GLN A 393 11.05 -4.62 -24.99
N ARG A 394 11.65 -5.78 -24.71
CA ARG A 394 12.92 -5.85 -23.97
C ARG A 394 13.83 -4.78 -24.57
N VAL A 395 14.36 -3.89 -23.74
CA VAL A 395 15.38 -2.89 -24.12
C VAL A 395 16.32 -3.51 -25.15
N VAL A 396 16.47 -2.87 -26.31
CA VAL A 396 17.28 -3.39 -27.43
C VAL A 396 18.77 -3.26 -27.08
N ARG A 397 19.21 -4.15 -26.18
CA ARG A 397 20.62 -4.47 -25.94
C ARG A 397 21.11 -5.26 -27.16
N SER A 398 22.41 -5.23 -27.46
CA SER A 398 22.94 -5.91 -28.64
C SER A 398 22.56 -7.39 -28.65
N THR A 399 21.61 -7.77 -29.51
CA THR A 399 21.19 -9.16 -29.66
C THR A 399 22.35 -10.03 -30.15
N ALA A 400 23.35 -9.43 -30.80
CA ALA A 400 24.60 -10.10 -31.17
C ALA A 400 25.40 -10.53 -29.94
N VAL A 401 25.69 -9.63 -28.99
CA VAL A 401 26.42 -9.96 -27.74
C VAL A 401 25.66 -11.02 -26.94
N ALA A 402 24.36 -10.82 -26.74
CA ALA A 402 23.50 -11.76 -26.01
C ALA A 402 23.38 -13.14 -26.67
N ASN A 403 23.41 -13.23 -28.00
CA ASN A 403 23.37 -14.51 -28.71
C ASN A 403 24.75 -15.18 -28.75
N LEU A 404 25.83 -14.41 -28.92
CA LEU A 404 27.21 -14.90 -28.94
C LEU A 404 27.57 -15.58 -27.60
N VAL A 405 27.29 -14.93 -26.47
CA VAL A 405 27.55 -15.52 -25.14
C VAL A 405 26.78 -16.83 -24.92
N LYS A 406 25.53 -16.91 -25.38
CA LYS A 406 24.74 -18.17 -25.33
C LYS A 406 25.33 -19.26 -26.23
N GLN A 407 25.83 -18.90 -27.41
CA GLN A 407 26.46 -19.84 -28.35
C GLN A 407 27.78 -20.38 -27.80
N ILE A 408 28.68 -19.52 -27.30
CA ILE A 408 29.94 -19.92 -26.66
C ILE A 408 29.67 -20.93 -25.53
N HIS A 409 28.60 -20.72 -24.76
CA HIS A 409 28.22 -21.59 -23.65
C HIS A 409 27.33 -22.79 -24.00
N ASP A 410 27.01 -23.03 -25.27
CA ASP A 410 26.09 -24.09 -25.72
C ASP A 410 24.70 -24.04 -25.02
N PHE A 411 24.24 -22.82 -24.70
CA PHE A 411 23.02 -22.56 -23.91
C PHE A 411 22.99 -23.29 -22.55
N LYS A 412 24.14 -23.68 -22.01
CA LYS A 412 24.26 -24.25 -20.66
C LYS A 412 24.52 -23.14 -19.66
N CYS A 413 23.74 -23.10 -18.57
CA CYS A 413 23.90 -22.13 -17.50
C CYS A 413 25.34 -22.15 -16.94
N GLN A 414 26.01 -21.00 -16.85
CA GLN A 414 27.37 -20.90 -16.30
C GLN A 414 27.43 -21.19 -14.80
N VAL A 415 26.32 -21.05 -14.07
CA VAL A 415 26.25 -21.28 -12.61
C VAL A 415 25.90 -22.73 -12.27
N CYS A 416 24.86 -23.31 -12.86
CA CYS A 416 24.37 -24.65 -12.50
C CYS A 416 24.51 -25.71 -13.60
N GLY A 417 25.15 -25.39 -14.73
CA GLY A 417 25.43 -26.32 -15.82
C GLY A 417 24.20 -26.78 -16.64
N VAL A 418 22.96 -26.53 -16.19
CA VAL A 418 21.75 -27.02 -16.86
C VAL A 418 21.62 -26.45 -18.28
N ARG A 419 21.23 -27.31 -19.22
CA ARG A 419 20.85 -26.96 -20.60
C ARG A 419 19.36 -27.19 -20.75
N LEU A 420 18.59 -26.14 -21.03
CA LEU A 420 17.14 -26.28 -21.23
C LEU A 420 16.88 -26.60 -22.70
N LEU A 421 16.28 -27.77 -22.96
CA LEU A 421 15.89 -28.20 -24.30
C LEU A 421 14.39 -27.97 -24.51
N LEU A 422 14.05 -27.34 -25.62
CA LEU A 422 12.69 -27.10 -26.09
C LEU A 422 12.34 -28.05 -27.24
N GLY A 423 11.05 -28.10 -27.59
CA GLY A 423 10.57 -28.83 -28.76
C GLY A 423 11.31 -28.43 -30.04
N GLY A 424 11.60 -29.42 -30.90
CA GLY A 424 12.38 -29.22 -32.13
C GLY A 424 13.89 -29.09 -31.91
N GLY A 425 14.43 -29.58 -30.79
CA GLY A 425 15.88 -29.64 -30.54
C GLY A 425 16.54 -28.29 -30.22
N ARG A 426 15.75 -27.24 -30.04
CA ARG A 426 16.23 -25.88 -29.73
C ARG A 426 16.62 -25.78 -28.26
N ALA A 427 17.78 -25.22 -27.96
CA ALA A 427 18.17 -24.92 -26.58
C ALA A 427 17.73 -23.50 -26.16
N TYR A 428 17.50 -23.30 -24.86
CA TYR A 428 17.11 -22.01 -24.27
C TYR A 428 18.03 -21.63 -23.11
N ALA A 429 18.46 -20.37 -23.12
CA ALA A 429 19.19 -19.71 -22.06
C ALA A 429 18.94 -18.20 -22.14
N GLU A 430 19.19 -17.51 -21.04
CA GLU A 430 19.05 -16.08 -20.89
C GLU A 430 20.43 -15.43 -20.81
N ALA A 431 20.52 -14.19 -21.30
CA ALA A 431 21.72 -13.37 -21.23
C ALA A 431 21.45 -12.27 -20.21
N ALA A 432 22.20 -12.34 -19.10
CA ALA A 432 22.13 -11.47 -17.93
C ALA A 432 23.34 -10.55 -17.91
N HIS A 433 23.17 -9.23 -17.83
CA HIS A 433 24.30 -8.31 -17.66
C HIS A 433 24.73 -8.32 -16.18
N ILE A 434 26.03 -8.44 -15.91
CA ILE A 434 26.57 -8.48 -14.53
C ILE A 434 26.44 -7.10 -13.89
N ARG A 435 26.98 -6.09 -14.57
CA ARG A 435 26.73 -4.68 -14.31
C ARG A 435 25.74 -4.17 -15.35
N SER A 436 24.57 -3.73 -14.92
CA SER A 436 23.50 -3.24 -15.80
C SER A 436 24.03 -2.15 -16.76
N ILE A 437 23.75 -2.28 -18.06
CA ILE A 437 24.18 -1.29 -19.07
C ILE A 437 23.44 0.05 -18.95
N ALA A 438 22.33 0.07 -18.21
CA ALA A 438 21.52 1.27 -18.06
C ALA A 438 22.11 2.22 -17.00
N ARG A 439 21.82 3.52 -17.14
CA ARG A 439 22.10 4.51 -16.09
C ARG A 439 21.36 4.13 -14.80
N PRO A 440 21.97 4.28 -13.61
CA PRO A 440 23.28 4.89 -13.37
C PRO A 440 24.45 3.89 -13.36
N HIS A 441 24.18 2.60 -13.49
CA HIS A 441 25.21 1.56 -13.45
C HIS A 441 26.19 1.66 -14.62
N ASN A 442 25.72 2.00 -15.83
CA ASN A 442 26.55 2.26 -17.01
C ASN A 442 27.58 1.15 -17.33
N GLY A 443 27.20 -0.12 -17.16
CA GLY A 443 28.03 -1.26 -17.55
C GLY A 443 28.26 -1.33 -19.07
N ALA A 444 29.36 -1.96 -19.49
CA ALA A 444 29.65 -2.14 -20.91
C ALA A 444 28.71 -3.17 -21.57
N ASP A 445 28.19 -2.90 -22.77
CA ASP A 445 27.49 -3.93 -23.58
C ASP A 445 28.51 -4.80 -24.33
N ALA A 446 29.35 -5.49 -23.55
CA ALA A 446 30.43 -6.35 -24.01
C ALA A 446 30.25 -7.78 -23.47
N ILE A 447 30.84 -8.78 -24.15
CA ILE A 447 30.69 -10.19 -23.73
C ILE A 447 31.14 -10.40 -22.28
N SER A 448 32.26 -9.80 -21.86
CA SER A 448 32.83 -9.93 -20.50
C SER A 448 31.91 -9.44 -19.37
N ASN A 449 30.85 -8.70 -19.68
CA ASN A 449 29.86 -8.19 -18.73
C ASN A 449 28.51 -8.95 -18.83
N VAL A 450 28.47 -10.13 -19.47
CA VAL A 450 27.22 -10.90 -19.71
C VAL A 450 27.40 -12.36 -19.31
N LEU A 451 26.42 -12.93 -18.60
CA LEU A 451 26.37 -14.36 -18.28
C LEU A 451 25.27 -15.08 -19.06
N CYS A 452 25.58 -16.30 -19.52
CA CYS A 452 24.62 -17.27 -20.03
C CYS A 452 24.02 -18.06 -18.86
N LEU A 453 22.77 -17.79 -18.51
CA LEU A 453 22.08 -18.36 -17.34
C LEU A 453 20.78 -19.07 -17.72
N CYS A 454 20.31 -19.98 -16.86
CA CYS A 454 18.91 -20.43 -16.89
C CYS A 454 18.02 -19.40 -16.14
N PRO A 455 16.69 -19.37 -16.38
CA PRO A 455 15.79 -18.40 -15.73
C PRO A 455 15.91 -18.34 -14.21
N ASN A 456 16.04 -19.50 -13.56
CA ASN A 456 16.16 -19.58 -12.10
C ASN A 456 17.46 -18.91 -11.61
N CYS A 457 18.60 -19.14 -12.29
CA CYS A 457 19.86 -18.50 -11.91
C CYS A 457 19.88 -17.01 -12.27
N HIS A 458 19.22 -16.59 -13.34
CA HIS A 458 19.10 -15.17 -13.71
C HIS A 458 18.30 -14.40 -12.64
N VAL A 459 17.11 -14.87 -12.26
CA VAL A 459 16.30 -14.24 -11.19
C VAL A 459 17.05 -14.20 -9.86
N LEU A 460 17.80 -15.25 -9.50
CA LEU A 460 18.61 -15.27 -8.29
C LEU A 460 19.81 -14.31 -8.36
N MET A 461 20.36 -14.04 -9.54
CA MET A 461 21.44 -13.08 -9.74
C MET A 461 20.94 -11.64 -9.64
N ASP A 462 19.84 -11.32 -10.33
CA ASP A 462 19.19 -10.00 -10.29
C ASP A 462 18.74 -9.62 -8.86
N ALA A 463 18.30 -10.61 -8.07
CA ALA A 463 17.95 -10.44 -6.67
C ALA A 463 19.16 -10.45 -5.71
N GLY A 464 20.38 -10.63 -6.22
CA GLY A 464 21.61 -10.71 -5.41
C GLY A 464 21.65 -11.89 -4.45
N MET A 465 20.90 -12.97 -4.71
CA MET A 465 20.78 -14.15 -3.82
C MET A 465 21.98 -15.09 -3.89
N PHE A 466 22.85 -14.92 -4.87
CA PHE A 466 24.22 -15.43 -4.86
C PHE A 466 25.15 -14.33 -5.39
N VAL A 467 26.43 -14.46 -5.05
CA VAL A 467 27.52 -13.62 -5.58
C VAL A 467 28.58 -14.50 -6.22
N ILE A 468 29.45 -13.88 -7.02
CA ILE A 468 30.59 -14.53 -7.65
C ILE A 468 31.83 -13.75 -7.22
N ASN A 469 32.77 -14.44 -6.59
CA ASN A 469 34.02 -13.85 -6.10
C ASN A 469 35.05 -13.74 -7.23
N ASP A 470 36.18 -13.07 -6.96
CA ASP A 470 37.18 -12.82 -8.00
C ASP A 470 37.97 -14.07 -8.41
N ASP A 471 37.84 -15.18 -7.68
CA ASP A 471 38.33 -16.52 -8.02
C ASP A 471 37.31 -17.38 -8.81
N LEU A 472 36.16 -16.80 -9.21
CA LEU A 472 34.98 -17.46 -9.80
C LEU A 472 34.14 -18.32 -8.84
N THR A 473 34.43 -18.40 -7.54
CA THR A 473 33.56 -19.15 -6.62
C THR A 473 32.18 -18.50 -6.51
N VAL A 474 31.14 -19.33 -6.65
CA VAL A 474 29.74 -18.89 -6.59
C VAL A 474 29.20 -19.19 -5.20
N VAL A 475 28.91 -18.14 -4.42
CA VAL A 475 28.48 -18.27 -3.02
C VAL A 475 27.01 -17.86 -2.88
N SER A 476 26.19 -18.76 -2.34
CA SER A 476 24.79 -18.50 -1.99
C SER A 476 24.70 -17.60 -0.77
N ARG A 477 23.88 -16.53 -0.83
CA ARG A 477 23.70 -15.60 0.31
C ARG A 477 22.63 -16.01 1.32
N ALA A 478 21.82 -17.03 1.00
CA ALA A 478 20.78 -17.51 1.92
C ALA A 478 21.37 -18.29 3.12
N ASP A 479 22.51 -18.93 2.90
CA ASP A 479 23.10 -19.99 3.74
C ASP A 479 24.64 -19.99 3.70
N SER A 480 25.26 -19.03 3.01
CA SER A 480 26.72 -18.93 2.80
C SER A 480 27.37 -20.16 2.15
N THR A 481 26.61 -21.01 1.44
CA THR A 481 27.14 -22.23 0.82
C THR A 481 27.82 -21.94 -0.51
N VAL A 482 28.97 -22.57 -0.73
CA VAL A 482 29.63 -22.58 -2.06
C VAL A 482 28.85 -23.49 -2.98
N ARG A 483 28.26 -22.92 -4.03
CA ARG A 483 27.49 -23.65 -5.05
C ARG A 483 28.36 -24.29 -6.13
N GLY A 484 29.60 -23.86 -6.24
CA GLY A 484 30.57 -24.31 -7.24
C GLY A 484 31.43 -23.17 -7.75
N VAL A 485 32.04 -23.36 -8.91
CA VAL A 485 32.83 -22.35 -9.62
C VAL A 485 32.10 -21.97 -10.90
N LEU A 486 32.03 -20.68 -11.23
CA LEU A 486 31.41 -20.19 -12.45
C LEU A 486 32.14 -20.76 -13.67
N ARG A 487 31.40 -21.37 -14.60
CA ARG A 487 31.97 -21.93 -15.83
C ARG A 487 32.33 -20.82 -16.82
N GLU A 488 33.61 -20.46 -16.88
CA GLU A 488 34.21 -19.71 -17.98
C GLU A 488 34.64 -20.62 -19.15
N THR A 489 34.94 -20.00 -20.28
CA THR A 489 35.56 -20.61 -21.47
C THR A 489 36.66 -19.67 -22.01
N PRO A 490 37.69 -20.16 -22.71
CA PRO A 490 38.78 -19.30 -23.21
C PRO A 490 38.31 -18.08 -24.01
N GLU A 491 37.22 -18.24 -24.76
CA GLU A 491 36.58 -17.24 -25.63
C GLU A 491 35.66 -16.26 -24.87
N HIS A 492 35.39 -16.52 -23.59
CA HIS A 492 34.48 -15.73 -22.76
C HIS A 492 34.97 -15.67 -21.32
N ARG A 493 35.81 -14.66 -21.08
CA ARG A 493 36.35 -14.29 -19.76
C ARG A 493 35.53 -13.15 -19.17
N ILE A 494 35.17 -13.27 -17.91
CA ILE A 494 34.34 -12.32 -17.19
C ILE A 494 35.18 -11.19 -16.60
N ASP A 495 34.66 -9.97 -16.70
CA ASP A 495 35.25 -8.79 -16.08
C ASP A 495 35.07 -8.84 -14.55
N ARG A 496 36.20 -8.89 -13.84
CA ARG A 496 36.25 -8.91 -12.38
C ARG A 496 35.73 -7.62 -11.76
N GLN A 497 35.89 -6.48 -12.44
CA GLN A 497 35.33 -5.21 -11.97
C GLN A 497 33.80 -5.21 -12.04
N ALA A 498 33.21 -5.89 -13.03
CA ALA A 498 31.76 -6.08 -13.08
C ALA A 498 31.27 -7.00 -11.94
N LEU A 499 32.02 -8.07 -11.61
CA LEU A 499 31.70 -8.94 -10.46
C LEU A 499 31.78 -8.17 -9.13
N ALA A 500 32.88 -7.43 -8.89
CA ALA A 500 33.04 -6.59 -7.70
C ALA A 500 31.92 -5.53 -7.59
N TYR A 501 31.53 -4.92 -8.71
CA TYR A 501 30.39 -4.01 -8.77
C TYR A 501 29.06 -4.70 -8.41
N HIS A 502 28.83 -5.93 -8.85
CA HIS A 502 27.64 -6.71 -8.47
C HIS A 502 27.64 -7.05 -6.97
N ARG A 503 28.79 -7.41 -6.40
CA ARG A 503 28.95 -7.66 -4.95
C ARG A 503 28.63 -6.41 -4.12
N THR A 504 29.15 -5.24 -4.51
CA THR A 504 28.89 -3.96 -3.83
C THR A 504 27.46 -3.46 -4.00
N LEU A 505 26.86 -3.61 -5.19
CA LEU A 505 25.44 -3.29 -5.46
C LEU A 505 24.48 -3.99 -4.48
N HIS A 506 24.80 -5.22 -4.11
CA HIS A 506 24.03 -6.03 -3.16
C HIS A 506 24.56 -5.97 -1.71
N GLY A 507 25.45 -5.03 -1.40
CA GLY A 507 25.84 -4.66 -0.04
C GLY A 507 26.94 -5.50 0.60
N LEU A 508 27.85 -6.09 -0.19
CA LEU A 508 29.13 -6.61 0.30
C LEU A 508 30.24 -5.58 0.07
N PRO A 509 31.27 -5.49 0.94
CA PRO A 509 32.45 -4.66 0.65
C PRO A 509 33.21 -5.21 -0.57
N GLU A 510 34.03 -4.36 -1.20
CA GLU A 510 35.07 -4.85 -2.11
C GLU A 510 36.07 -5.67 -1.28
N GLU A 511 36.51 -6.82 -1.79
CA GLU A 511 37.54 -7.62 -1.15
C GLU A 511 38.87 -6.86 -1.28
N GLU A 512 39.49 -6.52 -0.14
CA GLU A 512 40.80 -5.85 -0.13
C GLU A 512 41.82 -6.75 -0.86
N GLN A 513 42.44 -6.21 -1.91
CA GLN A 513 43.42 -6.93 -2.71
C GLN A 513 44.71 -7.15 -1.90
N GLY A 514 44.80 -8.31 -1.24
CA GLY A 514 46.04 -8.92 -0.78
C GLY A 514 46.67 -8.28 0.47
N ILE A 515 46.67 -9.04 1.56
CA ILE A 515 47.80 -9.02 2.49
C ILE A 515 48.56 -10.33 2.29
N ASP A 516 49.78 -10.18 1.79
CA ASP A 516 50.75 -11.23 1.51
C ASP A 516 51.56 -11.51 2.80
N VAL A 517 51.31 -12.65 3.46
CA VAL A 517 52.25 -13.41 4.35
C VAL A 517 51.84 -14.89 4.37
#